data_AF-A0AAU7VIJ3-F1
#
_entry.id   AF-A0AAU7VIJ3-F1
#
_cell.length_a   1.000
_cell.length_b   1.000
_cell.length_c   1.000
_cell.angle_alpha   90.00
_cell.angle_beta   90.00
_cell.angle_gamma   90.00
#
_symmetry.space_group_name_H-M   'P 1'
#
loop_
_entity.id
_entity.type
_entity.pdbx_description
1 polymer ?
#
loop_
_entity_poly.entity_id
_entity_poly.type
_entity_poly.pdbx_seq_one_letter_code
_entity_poly.pdbx_strand_id
1 'polypeptide(L)'
;MRIKKHPIKSFKRGKKISFHYNDRKIQAYLGETIAGALHAAGYRKLTKSQKRGRDRGLFCAIGKCSACLMIVDNIPNTPICTTKVKPGMEVFSQH
;
A
#
# COMPACT_ATOMS: atom_id res chain seq x y z
N MET A 1 6.11 2.72 -6.63
CA MET A 1 7.26 2.83 -7.57
C MET A 1 8.28 1.79 -7.20
N ARG A 2 8.76 1.01 -8.17
CA ARG A 2 9.78 -0.03 -7.96
C ARG A 2 11.05 0.41 -8.69
N ILE A 3 12.14 0.61 -7.94
CA ILE A 3 13.45 0.86 -8.53
C ILE A 3 13.90 -0.43 -9.22
N LYS A 4 14.19 -0.37 -10.52
CA LYS A 4 14.63 -1.52 -11.33
C LYS A 4 16.16 -1.64 -11.38
N LYS A 5 16.85 -0.51 -11.46
CA LYS A 5 18.31 -0.40 -11.46
C LYS A 5 18.72 0.73 -10.54
N HIS A 6 19.80 0.55 -9.78
CA HIS A 6 20.41 1.59 -8.95
C HIS A 6 21.93 1.47 -9.10
N PRO A 7 22.67 2.58 -9.25
CA PRO A 7 24.10 2.54 -9.60
C PRO A 7 24.97 1.82 -8.57
N ILE A 8 24.55 1.79 -7.31
CA ILE A 8 25.35 1.25 -6.19
C ILE A 8 24.75 -0.02 -5.57
N LYS A 9 23.42 -0.21 -5.67
CA LYS A 9 22.72 -1.26 -4.90
C LYS A 9 22.04 -2.25 -5.83
N SER A 10 22.27 -3.54 -5.58
CA SER A 10 21.46 -4.62 -6.15
C SER A 10 20.28 -4.91 -5.22
N PHE A 11 19.11 -5.20 -5.82
CA PHE A 11 17.90 -5.52 -5.07
C PHE A 11 17.45 -6.93 -5.43
N LYS A 12 17.47 -7.85 -4.45
CA LYS A 12 16.77 -9.13 -4.57
C LYS A 12 15.33 -8.91 -4.13
N ARG A 13 14.37 -9.06 -5.06
CA ARG A 13 12.95 -9.03 -4.70
C ARG A 13 12.56 -10.38 -4.10
N GLY A 14 11.64 -10.36 -3.13
CA GLY A 14 11.06 -11.58 -2.58
C GLY A 14 10.22 -12.34 -3.61
N LYS A 15 9.55 -13.41 -3.16
CA LYS A 15 8.61 -14.15 -4.00
C LYS A 15 7.46 -13.25 -4.47
N LYS A 16 7.03 -13.38 -5.74
CA LYS A 16 5.80 -12.73 -6.23
C LYS A 16 4.59 -13.32 -5.52
N ILE A 17 3.72 -12.47 -5.02
CA ILE A 17 2.47 -12.83 -4.35
C ILE A 17 1.34 -11.94 -4.87
N SER A 18 0.10 -12.26 -4.50
CA SER A 18 -1.07 -11.44 -4.82
C SER A 18 -1.93 -11.23 -3.58
N PHE A 19 -2.57 -10.07 -3.53
CA PHE A 19 -3.57 -9.67 -2.53
C PHE A 19 -4.67 -8.88 -3.24
N HIS A 20 -5.76 -8.55 -2.57
CA HIS A 20 -6.86 -7.79 -3.15
C HIS A 20 -6.92 -6.38 -2.57
N TYR A 21 -7.21 -5.42 -3.44
CA TYR A 21 -7.49 -4.04 -3.09
C TYR A 21 -8.78 -3.59 -3.75
N ASN A 22 -9.82 -3.29 -2.96
CA ASN A 22 -11.16 -2.99 -3.45
C ASN A 22 -11.62 -4.04 -4.50
N ASP A 23 -11.54 -5.32 -4.13
CA ASP A 23 -11.87 -6.50 -4.95
C ASP A 23 -11.01 -6.68 -6.21
N ARG A 24 -9.95 -5.87 -6.39
CA ARG A 24 -9.01 -5.99 -7.51
C ARG A 24 -7.74 -6.68 -7.07
N LYS A 25 -7.35 -7.72 -7.81
CA LYS A 25 -6.10 -8.44 -7.56
C LYS A 25 -4.87 -7.57 -7.88
N ILE A 26 -4.01 -7.37 -6.89
CA ILE A 26 -2.77 -6.60 -6.99
C ILE A 26 -1.55 -7.52 -6.85
N GLN A 27 -0.57 -7.34 -7.74
CA GLN A 27 0.70 -8.05 -7.67
C GLN A 27 1.70 -7.33 -6.75
N ALA A 28 2.27 -8.08 -5.81
CA ALA A 28 3.28 -7.60 -4.89
C ALA A 28 4.44 -8.57 -4.76
N TYR A 29 5.49 -8.14 -4.07
CA TYR A 29 6.58 -9.01 -3.65
C TYR A 29 6.57 -9.16 -2.13
N LEU A 30 6.86 -10.37 -1.65
CA LEU A 30 6.98 -10.63 -0.22
C LEU A 30 8.03 -9.70 0.40
N GLY A 31 7.67 -9.05 1.51
CA GLY A 31 8.49 -8.03 2.17
C GLY A 31 8.18 -6.58 1.75
N GLU A 32 7.43 -6.34 0.67
CA GLU A 32 6.86 -5.02 0.36
C GLU A 32 5.81 -4.62 1.41
N THR A 33 5.57 -3.31 1.55
CA THR A 33 4.40 -2.81 2.27
C THR A 33 3.20 -2.72 1.33
N ILE A 34 1.99 -2.73 1.87
CA ILE A 34 0.76 -2.59 1.08
C ILE A 34 0.82 -1.27 0.27
N ALA A 35 1.22 -0.16 0.90
CA ALA A 35 1.37 1.12 0.19
C ALA A 35 2.44 1.07 -0.91
N GLY A 36 3.56 0.38 -0.67
CA GLY A 36 4.60 0.18 -1.69
C GLY A 36 4.08 -0.57 -2.91
N ALA A 37 3.30 -1.64 -2.68
CA ALA A 37 2.68 -2.44 -3.73
C ALA A 37 1.62 -1.65 -4.51
N LEU A 38 0.69 -0.96 -3.82
CA LEU A 38 -0.31 -0.11 -4.45
C LEU A 38 0.33 1.02 -5.28
N HIS A 39 1.35 1.67 -4.73
CA HIS A 39 2.09 2.71 -5.43
C HIS A 39 2.88 2.18 -6.63
N ALA A 40 3.29 0.90 -6.62
CA ALA A 40 3.89 0.24 -7.77
C ALA A 40 2.85 -0.17 -8.84
N ALA A 41 1.63 -0.47 -8.42
CA ALA A 41 0.49 -0.74 -9.30
C ALA A 41 -0.18 0.53 -9.86
N GLY A 42 0.31 1.72 -9.50
CA GLY A 42 -0.16 3.00 -10.04
C GLY A 42 -1.18 3.74 -9.17
N TYR A 43 -1.62 3.17 -8.05
CA TYR A 43 -2.55 3.83 -7.14
C TYR A 43 -1.86 4.96 -6.37
N ARG A 44 -2.31 6.20 -6.60
CA ARG A 44 -1.83 7.41 -5.91
C ARG A 44 -2.82 7.95 -4.89
N LYS A 45 -4.12 7.83 -5.20
CA LYS A 45 -5.22 8.16 -4.30
C LYS A 45 -5.49 6.94 -3.42
N LEU A 46 -5.39 7.11 -2.11
CA LEU A 46 -5.49 6.04 -1.11
C LEU A 46 -6.73 6.19 -0.24
N THR A 47 -7.01 7.41 0.23
CA THR A 47 -8.19 7.72 1.06
C THR A 47 -8.63 9.17 0.80
N LYS A 48 -9.64 9.65 1.54
CA LYS A 48 -10.12 11.02 1.50
C LYS A 48 -10.03 11.66 2.89
N SER A 49 -9.88 12.98 2.95
CA SER A 49 -9.94 13.69 4.22
C SER A 49 -11.37 13.69 4.76
N GLN A 50 -11.56 13.31 6.03
CA GLN A 50 -12.86 13.23 6.66
C GLN A 50 -13.70 14.52 6.55
N LYS A 51 -13.10 15.70 6.80
CA LYS A 51 -13.85 16.98 6.82
C LYS A 51 -14.20 17.56 5.44
N ARG A 52 -13.34 17.38 4.44
CA ARG A 52 -13.45 18.09 3.14
C ARG A 52 -13.44 17.17 1.92
N GLY A 53 -13.46 15.85 2.11
CA GLY A 53 -13.45 14.86 1.03
C GLY A 53 -12.24 14.92 0.08
N ARG A 54 -11.16 15.63 0.43
CA ARG A 54 -9.99 15.80 -0.44
C ARG A 54 -9.20 14.51 -0.55
N ASP A 55 -8.79 14.17 -1.76
CA ASP A 55 -7.95 13.00 -2.00
C ASP A 55 -6.65 13.07 -1.18
N ARG A 56 -6.30 11.94 -0.58
CA ARG A 56 -5.07 11.73 0.18
C ARG A 56 -4.29 10.57 -0.42
N GLY A 57 -2.98 10.71 -0.42
CA GLY A 57 -2.05 9.71 -0.94
C GLY A 57 -0.91 9.45 0.03
N LEU A 58 0.05 8.65 -0.42
CA LEU A 58 1.25 8.33 0.35
C LEU A 58 2.06 9.61 0.62
N PHE A 59 2.24 9.96 1.89
CA PHE A 59 2.97 11.16 2.32
C PHE A 59 4.16 10.82 3.22
N CYS A 60 3.93 10.43 4.48
CA CYS A 60 5.02 10.27 5.46
C CYS A 60 5.78 8.93 5.34
N ALA A 61 5.13 7.88 4.84
CA ALA A 61 5.67 6.51 4.78
C ALA A 61 6.20 5.92 6.11
N ILE A 62 5.82 6.49 7.26
CA ILE A 62 6.26 6.08 8.62
C ILE A 62 5.09 5.80 9.58
N GLY A 63 3.85 5.76 9.08
CA GLY A 63 2.66 5.44 9.89
C GLY A 63 2.04 6.58 10.69
N LYS A 64 2.49 7.85 10.53
CA LYS A 64 2.07 8.97 11.40
C LYS A 64 1.02 9.92 10.81
N CYS A 65 0.98 10.13 9.50
CA CYS A 65 0.19 11.20 8.88
C CYS A 65 -1.29 10.89 8.63
N SER A 66 -1.73 9.65 8.88
CA SER A 66 -3.10 9.16 8.61
C SER A 66 -3.60 9.24 7.16
N ALA A 67 -2.77 9.68 6.20
CA ALA A 67 -3.14 9.79 4.78
C ALA A 67 -3.18 8.44 4.02
N CYS A 68 -2.94 7.33 4.73
CA CYS A 68 -2.86 5.97 4.18
C CYS A 68 -3.53 4.95 5.11
N LEU A 69 -4.57 5.36 5.83
CA LEU A 69 -5.37 4.44 6.61
C LEU A 69 -6.32 3.68 5.68
N MET A 70 -6.46 2.38 5.90
CA MET A 70 -7.36 1.49 5.18
C MET A 70 -7.93 0.42 6.12
N ILE A 71 -8.95 -0.28 5.66
CA ILE A 71 -9.41 -1.53 6.27
C ILE A 71 -8.53 -2.65 5.69
N VAL A 72 -7.83 -3.38 6.55
CA VAL A 72 -6.97 -4.51 6.16
C VAL A 72 -7.44 -5.72 6.94
N ASP A 73 -7.86 -6.78 6.27
CA ASP A 73 -8.39 -8.01 6.87
C ASP A 73 -9.44 -7.71 7.97
N ASN A 74 -10.42 -6.86 7.64
CA ASN A 74 -11.48 -6.34 8.52
C ASN A 74 -11.04 -5.42 9.67
N ILE A 75 -9.76 -5.02 9.74
CA ILE A 75 -9.25 -4.10 10.76
C ILE A 75 -9.19 -2.67 10.19
N PRO A 76 -10.05 -1.74 10.65
CA PRO A 76 -10.05 -0.36 10.17
C PRO A 76 -8.85 0.43 10.68
N ASN A 77 -8.59 1.60 10.08
CA ASN A 77 -7.53 2.52 10.49
C ASN A 77 -6.12 1.90 10.49
N THR A 78 -5.88 0.93 9.61
CA THR A 78 -4.58 0.27 9.51
C THR A 78 -3.64 1.10 8.63
N PRO A 79 -2.44 1.49 9.13
CA PRO A 79 -1.47 2.26 8.36
C PRO A 79 -0.77 1.39 7.30
N ILE A 80 -1.29 1.40 6.07
CA ILE A 80 -0.79 0.52 4.99
C ILE A 80 0.65 0.80 4.55
N CYS A 81 1.22 1.94 4.96
CA CYS A 81 2.61 2.30 4.65
C CYS A 81 3.65 1.53 5.46
N THR A 82 3.29 1.00 6.62
CA THR A 82 4.16 0.17 7.47
C THR A 82 3.73 -1.30 7.47
N THR A 83 2.45 -1.59 7.17
CA THR A 83 1.93 -2.95 7.07
C THR A 83 2.49 -3.70 5.87
N LYS A 84 3.04 -4.91 6.11
CA LYS A 84 3.57 -5.80 5.07
C LYS A 84 2.45 -6.54 4.35
N VAL A 85 2.60 -6.68 3.03
CA VAL A 85 1.67 -7.46 2.23
C VAL A 85 1.80 -8.97 2.53
N LYS A 86 0.67 -9.67 2.60
CA LYS A 86 0.61 -11.13 2.69
C LYS A 86 -0.24 -11.71 1.55
N PRO A 87 0.00 -12.97 1.13
CA PRO A 87 -0.83 -13.61 0.11
C PRO A 87 -2.29 -13.67 0.56
N GLY A 88 -3.22 -13.34 -0.34
CA GLY A 88 -4.67 -13.44 -0.08
C GLY A 88 -5.23 -12.40 0.90
N MET A 89 -4.44 -11.40 1.28
CA MET A 89 -4.90 -10.29 2.14
C MET A 89 -5.98 -9.46 1.42
N GLU A 90 -6.98 -9.02 2.19
CA GLU A 90 -8.08 -8.18 1.71
C GLU A 90 -7.92 -6.75 2.21
N VAL A 91 -7.86 -5.78 1.28
CA VAL A 91 -7.64 -4.37 1.61
C VAL A 91 -8.73 -3.51 0.98
N PHE A 92 -9.37 -2.68 1.78
CA PHE A 92 -10.40 -1.75 1.31
C PHE A 92 -10.06 -0.31 1.66
N SER A 93 -10.30 0.61 0.72
CA SER A 93 -10.28 2.03 1.02
C SER A 93 -11.34 2.37 2.06
N GLN A 94 -10.98 3.19 3.05
CA GLN A 94 -11.92 3.72 4.03
C GLN A 94 -12.26 5.18 3.73
N HIS A 95 -13.45 5.59 4.19
CA HIS A 95 -14.02 6.93 4.01
C HIS A 95 -14.19 7.63 5.36
#